data_AF-Q2A104-F1
#
_entry.id   AF-Q2A104-F1
#
_cell.length_a   1.000
_cell.length_b   1.000
_cell.length_c   1.000
_cell.angle_alpha   90.00
_cell.angle_beta   90.00
_cell.angle_gamma   90.00
#
_symmetry.space_group_name_H-M   'P 1'
#
loop_
_entity.id
_entity.type
_entity.pdbx_description
1 polymer ?
#
loop_
_entity_poly.entity_id
_entity_poly.type
_entity_poly.pdbx_seq_one_letter_code
_entity_poly.pdbx_strand_id
1 'polypeptide(L)'
;SGKPFYAIIHRVTGSLIIDFEPVKPHEVPMTAAGALQSYKLAAKAITRLQALPGGSMERLCDTMVQEVFELTGYDRVMIYKFHDDDHGEVSTEITKPGLEPYVGLHYPATDIPQAARFLFMKNKVRMICDCRANHVKVVQDENLSFDLTLCGSTLRAPHSCHLQYMENMNSIASLVMSVVVNEGNEDGPDSSSVPDKRKTLWGLVVCHNTSPRFVPFPLRYACEFLAQVFAIYVNKEFELENQMLEKNILRTQTLLCDLLLRDAPLGIVSQSPNVMDPVKCDGAVLLYKNTKYRLGLTPSDFQIRDIVSWLDEYHRDSTGLSTDSLYDAGFPGALSLCDAVCGMVAVRITERDWLFWFRSHTAAEIQWGGAKHEPGETDDGRKMHPRSSFKAFLEVVKTRSLPWKDFEMDAIHSLQLILRNAFKESEGRDSESREIHARLHDLQIDGVREIEAVTSEMVRLIETASVPIFAVDVDGLVNGWNTKIADLTGLCVDKAIGWHFLALVEDSSADTVSKMLELALQGKEEQNVQFEIKTHGQTSESGPITLIVNACASRDVKENVVGVCFIAQDITTQKIMMDKFTRIEGDYRTIVQNPNPLIPPIFGTDEF
;
A
#
# COMPACT_ATOMS: atom_id res chain seq x y z
N SER A 1 7.62 -49.50 25.76
CA SER A 1 6.35 -49.38 25.01
C SER A 1 6.54 -49.30 23.50
N GLY A 2 7.74 -48.97 22.95
CA GLY A 2 8.04 -49.11 21.51
C GLY A 2 7.18 -48.27 20.55
N LYS A 3 6.37 -47.34 21.07
CA LYS A 3 5.46 -46.51 20.26
C LYS A 3 6.25 -45.40 19.56
N PRO A 4 5.99 -45.16 18.26
CA PRO A 4 6.66 -44.09 17.51
C PRO A 4 6.13 -42.71 17.92
N PHE A 5 7.03 -41.73 17.99
CA PHE A 5 6.72 -40.31 18.21
C PHE A 5 7.45 -39.44 17.20
N TYR A 6 6.82 -38.35 16.78
CA TYR A 6 7.53 -37.22 16.20
C TYR A 6 8.23 -36.45 17.32
N ALA A 7 9.52 -36.17 17.15
CA ALA A 7 10.28 -35.30 18.04
C ALA A 7 10.51 -33.96 17.33
N ILE A 8 9.90 -32.89 17.86
CA ILE A 8 9.97 -31.54 17.30
C ILE A 8 10.86 -30.72 18.24
N ILE A 9 11.97 -30.21 17.72
CA ILE A 9 13.03 -29.61 18.53
C ILE A 9 13.06 -28.10 18.31
N HIS A 10 13.03 -27.34 19.40
CA HIS A 10 13.09 -25.88 19.39
C HIS A 10 14.22 -25.40 20.30
N ARG A 11 15.06 -24.51 19.78
CA ARG A 11 16.07 -23.81 20.57
C ARG A 11 15.46 -22.54 21.15
N VAL A 12 15.56 -22.36 22.45
CA VAL A 12 15.15 -21.16 23.18
C VAL A 12 16.33 -20.64 24.00
N THR A 13 16.27 -19.40 24.47
CA THR A 13 17.36 -18.78 25.23
C THR A 13 17.71 -19.65 26.43
N GLY A 14 18.94 -20.17 26.46
CA GLY A 14 19.45 -21.00 27.55
C GLY A 14 18.88 -22.43 27.65
N SER A 15 18.06 -22.91 26.70
CA SER A 15 17.51 -24.27 26.76
C SER A 15 17.08 -24.87 25.41
N LEU A 16 16.82 -26.17 25.40
CA LEU A 16 16.26 -26.91 24.26
C LEU A 16 14.91 -27.49 24.67
N ILE A 17 13.87 -27.23 23.89
CA ILE A 17 12.54 -27.82 24.07
C ILE A 17 12.36 -28.92 23.03
N ILE A 18 11.88 -30.08 23.47
CA ILE A 18 11.55 -31.21 22.59
C ILE A 18 10.10 -31.60 22.83
N ASP A 19 9.24 -31.37 21.83
CA ASP A 19 7.86 -31.82 21.85
C ASP A 19 7.78 -33.24 21.27
N PHE A 20 7.12 -34.15 21.98
CA PHE A 20 6.88 -35.51 21.52
C PHE A 20 5.40 -35.71 21.18
N GLU A 21 5.09 -35.94 19.91
CA GLU A 21 3.73 -36.20 19.44
C GLU A 21 3.58 -37.64 18.96
N PRO A 22 2.51 -38.37 19.35
CA PRO A 22 2.34 -39.76 18.97
C PRO A 22 2.13 -39.89 17.45
N VAL A 23 2.85 -40.81 16.82
CA VAL A 23 2.63 -41.14 15.39
C VAL A 23 1.53 -42.19 15.32
N LYS A 24 0.48 -41.95 14.52
CA LYS A 24 -0.57 -42.95 14.36
C LYS A 24 -0.07 -44.10 13.47
N PRO A 25 -0.49 -45.35 13.70
CA PRO A 25 0.02 -46.51 12.93
C PRO A 25 -0.19 -46.43 11.41
N HIS A 26 -1.21 -45.71 10.94
CA HIS A 26 -1.48 -45.50 9.52
C HIS A 26 -0.66 -44.36 8.88
N GLU A 27 0.05 -43.58 9.69
CA GLU A 27 0.87 -42.44 9.26
C GLU A 27 2.34 -42.82 9.09
N VAL A 28 2.74 -44.07 9.39
CA VAL A 28 4.12 -44.56 9.24
C VAL A 28 4.36 -44.96 7.78
N PRO A 29 5.07 -44.18 6.94
CA PRO A 29 5.53 -44.67 5.65
C PRO A 29 6.84 -45.44 5.90
N MET A 30 7.00 -46.63 5.32
CA MET A 30 8.22 -47.42 5.47
C MET A 30 9.49 -46.75 4.89
N THR A 31 9.43 -45.60 4.19
CA THR A 31 10.56 -45.19 3.31
C THR A 31 10.76 -43.69 3.00
N ALA A 32 10.10 -42.70 3.63
CA ALA A 32 10.36 -41.29 3.28
C ALA A 32 10.53 -40.35 4.48
N ALA A 33 11.62 -39.56 4.46
CA ALA A 33 11.91 -38.50 5.41
C ALA A 33 10.83 -37.39 5.37
N GLY A 34 10.42 -36.91 6.54
CA GLY A 34 9.20 -36.11 6.75
C GLY A 34 9.04 -34.87 5.87
N ALA A 35 10.12 -34.16 5.52
CA ALA A 35 10.04 -32.94 4.70
C ALA A 35 9.55 -33.20 3.26
N LEU A 36 9.97 -34.30 2.63
CA LEU A 36 9.54 -34.67 1.28
C LEU A 36 8.06 -35.05 1.25
N GLN A 37 7.57 -35.69 2.32
CA GLN A 37 6.17 -36.02 2.48
C GLN A 37 5.31 -34.77 2.65
N SER A 38 5.73 -33.81 3.48
CA SER A 38 5.03 -32.54 3.65
C SER A 38 4.94 -31.75 2.34
N TYR A 39 6.04 -31.67 1.58
CA TYR A 39 6.04 -31.00 0.28
C TYR A 39 5.07 -31.66 -0.70
N LYS A 40 5.08 -33.00 -0.80
CA LYS A 40 4.17 -33.75 -1.68
C LYS A 40 2.69 -33.48 -1.37
N LEU A 41 2.35 -33.26 -0.08
CA LEU A 41 1.00 -32.91 0.35
C LEU A 41 0.60 -31.49 -0.10
N ALA A 42 1.52 -30.53 -0.06
CA ALA A 42 1.27 -29.14 -0.46
C ALA A 42 1.42 -28.88 -1.97
N ALA A 43 2.16 -29.72 -2.70
CA ALA A 43 2.55 -29.46 -4.09
C ALA A 43 1.35 -29.20 -5.02
N LYS A 44 0.28 -29.99 -4.91
CA LYS A 44 -0.96 -29.79 -5.71
C LYS A 44 -1.56 -28.39 -5.45
N ALA A 45 -1.70 -28.02 -4.19
CA ALA A 45 -2.27 -26.74 -3.77
C ALA A 45 -1.41 -25.57 -4.23
N ILE A 46 -0.09 -25.70 -4.11
CA ILE A 46 0.88 -24.69 -4.55
C ILE A 46 0.80 -24.49 -6.06
N THR A 47 0.83 -25.56 -6.86
CA THR A 47 0.70 -25.44 -8.31
C THR A 47 -0.60 -24.74 -8.71
N ARG A 48 -1.70 -24.99 -8.00
CA ARG A 48 -2.98 -24.33 -8.27
C ARG A 48 -2.92 -22.83 -7.93
N LEU A 49 -2.37 -22.44 -6.78
CA LEU A 49 -2.15 -21.03 -6.43
C LEU A 49 -1.25 -20.33 -7.46
N GLN A 50 -0.19 -20.99 -7.91
CA GLN A 50 0.76 -20.43 -8.87
C GLN A 50 0.17 -20.26 -10.28
N ALA A 51 -0.82 -21.08 -10.65
CA ALA A 51 -1.49 -21.01 -11.94
C ALA A 51 -2.57 -19.93 -12.02
N LEU A 52 -2.90 -19.26 -10.91
CA LEU A 52 -3.90 -18.20 -10.91
C LEU A 52 -3.38 -16.97 -11.68
N PRO A 53 -4.22 -16.36 -12.55
CA PRO A 53 -3.91 -15.04 -13.09
C PRO A 53 -3.96 -14.02 -11.95
N GLY A 54 -3.01 -13.07 -11.95
CA GLY A 54 -3.00 -11.99 -10.97
C GLY A 54 -4.10 -10.95 -11.21
N GLY A 55 -4.26 -10.03 -10.26
CA GLY A 55 -5.22 -8.93 -10.31
C GLY A 55 -6.55 -9.20 -9.60
N SER A 56 -6.59 -10.16 -8.68
CA SER A 56 -7.78 -10.45 -7.87
C SER A 56 -7.40 -11.14 -6.54
N MET A 57 -7.34 -10.34 -5.48
CA MET A 57 -7.11 -10.83 -4.11
C MET A 57 -8.20 -11.83 -3.66
N GLU A 58 -9.47 -11.59 -4.03
CA GLU A 58 -10.60 -12.46 -3.68
C GLU A 58 -10.40 -13.89 -4.20
N ARG A 59 -10.06 -14.05 -5.49
CA ARG A 59 -9.81 -15.38 -6.09
C ARG A 59 -8.63 -16.11 -5.46
N LEU A 60 -7.59 -15.36 -5.09
CA LEU A 60 -6.42 -15.90 -4.39
C LEU A 60 -6.82 -16.45 -3.02
N CYS A 61 -7.61 -15.67 -2.27
CA CYS A 61 -8.12 -16.04 -0.97
C CYS A 61 -9.06 -17.26 -1.03
N ASP A 62 -10.01 -17.27 -1.96
CA ASP A 62 -10.95 -18.39 -2.17
C ASP A 62 -10.22 -19.69 -2.48
N THR A 63 -9.21 -19.62 -3.36
CA THR A 63 -8.40 -20.79 -3.73
C THR A 63 -7.63 -21.33 -2.52
N MET A 64 -7.04 -20.44 -1.71
CA MET A 64 -6.32 -20.83 -0.49
C MET A 64 -7.23 -21.54 0.51
N VAL A 65 -8.41 -20.97 0.78
CA VAL A 65 -9.39 -21.57 1.69
C VAL A 65 -9.86 -22.93 1.20
N GLN A 66 -10.13 -23.08 -0.10
CA GLN A 66 -10.52 -24.36 -0.69
C GLN A 66 -9.42 -25.42 -0.55
N GLU A 67 -8.17 -25.09 -0.88
CA GLU A 67 -7.06 -26.05 -0.79
C GLU A 67 -6.79 -26.48 0.65
N VAL A 68 -6.83 -25.56 1.61
CA VAL A 68 -6.68 -25.89 3.04
C VAL A 68 -7.84 -26.74 3.54
N PHE A 69 -9.07 -26.49 3.08
CA PHE A 69 -10.24 -27.29 3.44
C PHE A 69 -10.10 -28.75 2.95
N GLU A 70 -9.71 -28.94 1.68
CA GLU A 70 -9.44 -30.28 1.12
C GLU A 70 -8.28 -30.98 1.84
N LEU A 71 -7.21 -30.24 2.16
CA LEU A 71 -5.99 -30.77 2.75
C LEU A 71 -6.17 -31.18 4.22
N THR A 72 -6.89 -30.35 5.00
CA THR A 72 -7.00 -30.52 6.46
C THR A 72 -8.26 -31.24 6.89
N GLY A 73 -9.34 -31.21 6.09
CA GLY A 73 -10.63 -31.84 6.38
C GLY A 73 -11.36 -31.28 7.60
N TYR A 74 -11.07 -30.04 8.00
CA TYR A 74 -11.82 -29.31 9.03
C TYR A 74 -13.25 -29.02 8.57
N ASP A 75 -14.15 -28.77 9.52
CA ASP A 75 -15.55 -28.44 9.21
C ASP A 75 -15.70 -27.04 8.58
N ARG A 76 -14.78 -26.13 8.89
CA ARG A 76 -14.77 -24.74 8.41
C ARG A 76 -13.32 -24.29 8.22
N VAL A 77 -13.05 -23.60 7.11
CA VAL A 77 -11.79 -22.89 6.86
C VAL A 77 -12.12 -21.49 6.37
N MET A 78 -11.42 -20.50 6.90
CA MET A 78 -11.67 -19.10 6.59
C MET A 78 -10.38 -18.29 6.57
N ILE A 79 -10.37 -17.20 5.79
CA ILE A 79 -9.33 -16.17 5.87
C ILE A 79 -9.87 -15.04 6.73
N TYR A 80 -9.14 -14.77 7.80
CA TYR A 80 -9.36 -13.65 8.70
C TYR A 80 -8.33 -12.56 8.37
N LYS A 81 -8.77 -11.47 7.77
CA LYS A 81 -7.94 -10.33 7.35
C LYS A 81 -7.92 -9.28 8.46
N PHE A 82 -6.76 -8.70 8.76
CA PHE A 82 -6.66 -7.53 9.62
C PHE A 82 -6.76 -6.23 8.80
N HIS A 83 -7.45 -5.23 9.37
CA HIS A 83 -7.55 -3.88 8.83
C HIS A 83 -6.63 -2.92 9.60
N ASP A 84 -6.51 -1.69 9.10
CA ASP A 84 -5.54 -0.69 9.60
C ASP A 84 -5.77 -0.27 11.07
N ASP A 85 -7.01 -0.33 11.55
CA ASP A 85 -7.43 -0.09 12.93
C ASP A 85 -7.34 -1.35 13.81
N ASP A 86 -6.61 -2.37 13.35
CA ASP A 86 -6.40 -3.66 13.96
C ASP A 86 -7.66 -4.55 14.10
N HIS A 87 -8.87 -4.12 13.70
CA HIS A 87 -10.01 -5.05 13.68
C HIS A 87 -9.79 -6.12 12.61
N GLY A 88 -10.54 -7.22 12.65
CA GLY A 88 -10.45 -8.20 11.59
C GLY A 88 -11.77 -8.65 11.03
N GLU A 89 -11.70 -9.18 9.82
CA GLU A 89 -12.85 -9.53 8.99
C GLU A 89 -12.65 -10.93 8.44
N VAL A 90 -13.72 -11.72 8.43
CA VAL A 90 -13.75 -12.98 7.68
C VAL A 90 -14.02 -12.69 6.21
N SER A 91 -12.96 -12.51 5.43
CA SER A 91 -13.04 -12.09 4.02
C SER A 91 -13.57 -13.20 3.10
N THR A 92 -13.18 -14.45 3.36
CA THR A 92 -13.70 -15.62 2.62
C THR A 92 -13.75 -16.84 3.52
N GLU A 93 -14.66 -17.75 3.23
CA GLU A 93 -14.95 -18.92 4.04
C GLU A 93 -15.47 -20.08 3.19
N ILE A 94 -15.09 -21.31 3.58
CA ILE A 94 -15.73 -22.54 3.14
C ILE A 94 -16.14 -23.37 4.37
N THR A 95 -17.34 -23.92 4.34
CA THR A 95 -17.90 -24.73 5.45
C THR A 95 -18.51 -26.03 4.94
N LYS A 96 -18.60 -27.01 5.83
CA LYS A 96 -19.50 -28.14 5.64
C LYS A 96 -20.97 -27.66 5.71
N PRO A 97 -21.88 -28.35 4.99
CA PRO A 97 -23.31 -28.01 5.04
C PRO A 97 -23.85 -28.02 6.47
N GLY A 98 -24.66 -27.02 6.81
CA GLY A 98 -25.36 -26.93 8.10
C GLY A 98 -24.69 -26.05 9.16
N LEU A 99 -23.58 -25.38 8.84
CA LEU A 99 -22.95 -24.38 9.70
C LEU A 99 -23.38 -22.96 9.30
N GLU A 100 -23.56 -22.08 10.29
CA GLU A 100 -23.82 -20.66 10.04
C GLU A 100 -22.56 -19.98 9.44
N PRO A 101 -22.69 -19.24 8.32
CA PRO A 101 -21.56 -18.59 7.68
C PRO A 101 -21.06 -17.41 8.51
N TYR A 102 -19.74 -17.21 8.56
CA TYR A 102 -19.08 -16.04 9.15
C TYR A 102 -18.54 -15.06 8.10
N VAL A 103 -18.57 -15.40 6.82
CA VAL A 103 -18.11 -14.50 5.75
C VAL A 103 -18.76 -13.12 5.86
N GLY A 104 -17.96 -12.07 5.77
CA GLY A 104 -18.35 -10.66 5.93
C GLY A 104 -18.50 -10.19 7.39
N LEU A 105 -18.32 -11.06 8.39
CA LEU A 105 -18.35 -10.64 9.80
C LEU A 105 -17.03 -10.00 10.23
N HIS A 106 -17.15 -8.85 10.88
CA HIS A 106 -16.08 -8.10 11.52
C HIS A 106 -16.01 -8.38 13.02
N TYR A 107 -14.80 -8.38 13.55
CA TYR A 107 -14.46 -8.67 14.93
C TYR A 107 -13.49 -7.61 15.45
N PRO A 108 -13.72 -7.02 16.63
CA PRO A 108 -12.85 -5.98 17.17
C PRO A 108 -11.42 -6.43 17.42
N ALA A 109 -10.49 -5.46 17.40
CA ALA A 109 -9.06 -5.69 17.64
C ALA A 109 -8.76 -6.43 18.96
N THR A 110 -9.62 -6.25 19.97
CA THR A 110 -9.52 -6.86 21.31
C THR A 110 -9.62 -8.38 21.31
N ASP A 111 -10.30 -8.97 20.32
CA ASP A 111 -10.52 -10.43 20.26
C ASP A 111 -9.20 -11.18 20.00
N ILE A 112 -8.24 -10.53 19.32
CA ILE A 112 -6.86 -11.02 19.12
C ILE A 112 -5.88 -9.95 19.62
N PRO A 113 -5.49 -9.98 20.91
CA PRO A 113 -4.59 -9.00 21.50
C PRO A 113 -3.23 -8.94 20.80
N GLN A 114 -2.56 -7.78 20.89
CA GLN A 114 -1.24 -7.57 20.28
C GLN A 114 -0.20 -8.63 20.70
N ALA A 115 -0.21 -9.08 21.96
CA ALA A 115 0.66 -10.16 22.42
C ALA A 115 0.43 -11.49 21.68
N ALA A 116 -0.83 -11.82 21.33
CA ALA A 116 -1.15 -13.00 20.54
C ALA A 116 -0.71 -12.84 19.08
N ARG A 117 -0.87 -11.65 18.50
CA ARG A 117 -0.38 -11.33 17.14
C ARG A 117 1.13 -11.51 17.02
N PHE A 118 1.88 -11.01 18.02
CA PHE A 118 3.34 -11.23 18.09
C PHE A 118 3.70 -12.73 18.15
N LEU A 119 2.94 -13.53 18.89
CA LEU A 119 3.14 -14.98 18.92
C LEU A 119 2.85 -15.64 17.57
N PHE A 120 1.87 -15.16 16.79
CA PHE A 120 1.61 -15.66 15.44
C PHE A 120 2.72 -15.30 14.46
N MET A 121 3.38 -14.15 14.63
CA MET A 121 4.57 -13.82 13.83
C MET A 121 5.74 -14.76 14.10
N LYS A 122 5.91 -15.21 15.36
CA LYS A 122 6.97 -16.14 15.76
C LYS A 122 6.65 -17.59 15.41
N ASN A 123 5.42 -18.02 15.68
CA ASN A 123 4.94 -19.37 15.40
C ASN A 123 3.87 -19.33 14.32
N LYS A 124 4.26 -19.72 13.11
CA LYS A 124 3.40 -19.58 11.94
C LYS A 124 2.21 -20.54 11.91
N VAL A 125 2.27 -21.65 12.64
CA VAL A 125 1.17 -22.62 12.72
C VAL A 125 0.88 -22.97 14.16
N ARG A 126 -0.41 -22.96 14.51
CA ARG A 126 -0.88 -23.25 15.86
C ARG A 126 -2.09 -24.17 15.82
N MET A 127 -2.03 -25.26 16.58
CA MET A 127 -3.13 -26.23 16.71
C MET A 127 -3.65 -26.26 18.15
N ILE A 128 -4.96 -26.38 18.29
CA ILE A 128 -5.68 -26.72 19.51
C ILE A 128 -6.55 -27.94 19.17
N CYS A 129 -6.25 -29.10 19.74
CA CYS A 129 -6.96 -30.33 19.40
C CYS A 129 -8.34 -30.42 20.01
N ASP A 130 -8.47 -29.94 21.24
CA ASP A 130 -9.71 -29.94 22.01
C ASP A 130 -9.63 -28.80 23.02
N CYS A 131 -10.54 -27.84 22.93
CA CYS A 131 -10.62 -26.73 23.87
C CYS A 131 -11.06 -27.18 25.28
N ARG A 132 -11.71 -28.34 25.40
CA ARG A 132 -12.21 -28.91 26.67
C ARG A 132 -11.19 -29.79 27.38
N ALA A 133 -10.02 -30.00 26.77
CA ALA A 133 -8.99 -30.86 27.35
C ALA A 133 -8.31 -30.20 28.57
N ASN A 134 -8.10 -30.98 29.63
CA ASN A 134 -7.40 -30.51 30.82
C ASN A 134 -5.93 -30.20 30.51
N HIS A 135 -5.46 -29.06 31.02
CA HIS A 135 -4.05 -28.68 30.93
C HIS A 135 -3.16 -29.56 31.81
N VAL A 136 -1.97 -29.88 31.29
CA VAL A 136 -0.93 -30.59 32.04
C VAL A 136 0.02 -29.56 32.65
N LYS A 137 0.27 -29.68 33.96
CA LYS A 137 1.21 -28.79 34.67
C LYS A 137 2.65 -29.10 34.27
N VAL A 138 3.44 -28.05 34.03
CA VAL A 138 4.88 -28.16 33.84
C VAL A 138 5.53 -28.45 35.19
N VAL A 139 6.38 -29.48 35.25
CA VAL A 139 7.20 -29.77 36.43
C VAL A 139 8.57 -29.16 36.20
N GLN A 140 8.95 -28.22 37.07
CA GLN A 140 10.19 -27.45 36.98
C GLN A 140 11.04 -27.70 38.24
N ASP A 141 12.36 -27.78 38.06
CA ASP A 141 13.33 -27.83 39.16
C ASP A 141 13.47 -26.44 39.79
N GLU A 142 13.43 -26.36 41.12
CA GLU A 142 13.56 -25.11 41.88
C GLU A 142 14.92 -24.43 41.68
N ASN A 143 15.95 -25.17 41.25
CA ASN A 143 17.29 -24.64 40.97
C ASN A 143 17.39 -23.93 39.61
N LEU A 144 16.34 -23.93 38.78
CA LEU A 144 16.35 -23.24 37.50
C LEU A 144 16.28 -21.73 37.71
N SER A 145 17.36 -21.01 37.36
CA SER A 145 17.50 -19.58 37.64
C SER A 145 16.74 -18.64 36.67
N PHE A 146 15.93 -19.20 35.77
CA PHE A 146 15.22 -18.44 34.73
C PHE A 146 13.85 -19.06 34.44
N ASP A 147 12.92 -18.23 33.96
CA ASP A 147 11.58 -18.68 33.58
C ASP A 147 11.59 -19.38 32.22
N LEU A 148 11.00 -20.58 32.16
CA LEU A 148 10.88 -21.35 30.94
C LEU A 148 9.87 -20.70 29.99
N THR A 149 10.36 -20.30 28.81
CA THR A 149 9.50 -19.75 27.76
C THR A 149 9.07 -20.85 26.80
N LEU A 150 7.79 -21.26 26.86
CA LEU A 150 7.22 -22.26 25.96
C LEU A 150 6.75 -21.68 24.61
N CYS A 151 7.13 -20.44 24.27
CA CYS A 151 6.67 -19.78 23.05
C CYS A 151 6.91 -20.64 21.81
N GLY A 152 8.06 -21.33 21.69
CA GLY A 152 8.34 -22.18 20.53
C GLY A 152 7.64 -23.54 20.51
N SER A 153 7.06 -23.99 21.63
CA SER A 153 6.44 -25.32 21.71
C SER A 153 5.12 -25.36 20.92
N THR A 154 4.99 -26.39 20.08
CA THR A 154 3.76 -26.74 19.36
C THR A 154 2.65 -27.22 20.29
N LEU A 155 3.02 -27.72 21.48
CA LEU A 155 2.13 -28.27 22.51
C LEU A 155 1.79 -27.28 23.63
N ARG A 156 2.28 -26.04 23.57
CA ARG A 156 1.95 -24.97 24.52
C ARG A 156 0.45 -24.92 24.81
N ALA A 157 0.01 -24.66 26.05
CA ALA A 157 -1.41 -24.51 26.34
C ALA A 157 -1.97 -23.16 25.80
N PRO A 158 -3.21 -23.13 25.27
CA PRO A 158 -3.91 -21.87 25.00
C PRO A 158 -4.33 -21.18 26.31
N HIS A 159 -4.57 -19.87 26.24
CA HIS A 159 -5.09 -19.10 27.38
C HIS A 159 -6.56 -19.46 27.65
N SER A 160 -6.97 -19.50 28.93
CA SER A 160 -8.33 -19.91 29.33
C SER A 160 -9.44 -19.06 28.74
N CYS A 161 -9.22 -17.74 28.60
CA CYS A 161 -10.17 -16.85 27.93
C CYS A 161 -10.46 -17.30 26.48
N HIS A 162 -9.43 -17.69 25.73
CA HIS A 162 -9.60 -18.15 24.36
C HIS A 162 -10.31 -19.51 24.27
N LEU A 163 -10.09 -20.40 25.25
CA LEU A 163 -10.82 -21.67 25.33
C LEU A 163 -12.33 -21.45 25.50
N GLN A 164 -12.71 -20.55 26.41
CA GLN A 164 -14.11 -20.20 26.61
C GLN A 164 -14.70 -19.50 25.37
N TYR A 165 -13.94 -18.63 24.71
CA TYR A 165 -14.34 -18.03 23.43
C TYR A 165 -14.63 -19.09 22.36
N MET A 166 -13.74 -20.08 22.23
CA MET A 166 -13.89 -21.21 21.32
C MET A 166 -15.14 -22.04 21.63
N GLU A 167 -15.41 -22.33 22.92
CA GLU A 167 -16.63 -23.01 23.35
C GLU A 167 -17.89 -22.22 23.00
N ASN A 168 -17.91 -20.90 23.26
CA ASN A 168 -19.03 -20.03 22.95
C ASN A 168 -19.32 -19.97 21.43
N MET A 169 -18.31 -20.18 20.59
CA MET A 169 -18.41 -20.23 19.13
C MET A 169 -18.70 -21.65 18.59
N ASN A 170 -18.86 -22.66 19.46
CA ASN A 170 -18.96 -24.08 19.08
C ASN A 170 -17.77 -24.61 18.26
N SER A 171 -16.58 -24.04 18.44
CA SER A 171 -15.34 -24.47 17.82
C SER A 171 -14.51 -25.28 18.81
N ILE A 172 -14.49 -26.61 18.66
CA ILE A 172 -13.84 -27.51 19.62
C ILE A 172 -12.36 -27.69 19.31
N ALA A 173 -12.01 -27.80 18.03
CA ALA A 173 -10.63 -27.86 17.58
C ALA A 173 -10.34 -26.71 16.61
N SER A 174 -9.11 -26.22 16.65
CA SER A 174 -8.65 -25.13 15.80
C SER A 174 -7.26 -25.39 15.23
N LEU A 175 -7.07 -25.02 13.97
CA LEU A 175 -5.76 -24.91 13.32
C LEU A 175 -5.65 -23.52 12.69
N VAL A 176 -4.64 -22.77 13.08
CA VAL A 176 -4.40 -21.40 12.61
C VAL A 176 -3.04 -21.33 11.92
N MET A 177 -3.00 -20.70 10.76
CA MET A 177 -1.77 -20.37 10.03
C MET A 177 -1.65 -18.84 9.89
N SER A 178 -0.50 -18.27 10.21
CA SER A 178 -0.23 -16.85 10.05
C SER A 178 0.14 -16.51 8.61
N VAL A 179 -0.47 -15.46 8.06
CA VAL A 179 -0.09 -14.88 6.78
C VAL A 179 0.68 -13.59 7.06
N VAL A 180 2.00 -13.64 6.88
CA VAL A 180 2.90 -12.54 7.16
C VAL A 180 3.39 -11.97 5.84
N VAL A 181 3.08 -10.70 5.60
CA VAL A 181 3.46 -9.94 4.42
C VAL A 181 4.64 -9.03 4.76
N ASN A 182 5.36 -8.59 3.73
CA ASN A 182 6.41 -7.61 3.92
C ASN A 182 5.80 -6.24 3.64
N GLU A 183 5.74 -5.37 4.63
CA GLU A 183 5.45 -3.96 4.36
C GLU A 183 6.67 -3.33 3.70
N GLY A 184 6.48 -2.88 2.46
CA GLY A 184 7.33 -1.87 1.86
C GLY A 184 6.81 -0.51 2.29
N ASN A 185 7.10 -0.08 3.52
CA ASN A 185 6.91 1.34 3.82
C ASN A 185 8.06 2.12 3.22
N GLU A 186 7.66 2.98 2.29
CA GLU A 186 8.38 4.12 1.78
C GLU A 186 8.92 4.98 2.92
N ASP A 187 10.20 5.33 2.80
CA ASP A 187 10.86 6.56 3.26
C ASP A 187 10.13 7.39 4.32
N GLY A 188 10.19 6.92 5.58
CA GLY A 188 10.15 7.83 6.72
C GLY A 188 11.48 8.60 6.81
N PRO A 189 11.50 9.91 7.11
CA PRO A 189 12.73 10.73 7.07
C PRO A 189 13.82 10.35 8.10
N ASP A 190 13.58 9.35 8.96
CA ASP A 190 14.30 9.14 10.21
C ASP A 190 14.81 7.70 10.46
N SER A 191 14.96 6.85 9.44
CA SER A 191 15.61 5.54 9.62
C SER A 191 16.96 5.45 8.91
N SER A 192 18.01 5.91 9.59
CA SER A 192 19.42 5.70 9.24
C SER A 192 19.94 4.29 9.52
N SER A 193 19.06 3.29 9.52
CA SER A 193 19.40 1.87 9.65
C SER A 193 18.68 1.10 8.55
N VAL A 194 19.45 0.40 7.72
CA VAL A 194 19.13 -0.70 6.78
C VAL A 194 17.63 -0.87 6.46
N PRO A 195 17.21 -0.91 5.17
CA PRO A 195 15.79 -1.11 4.79
C PRO A 195 15.33 -2.52 5.18
N ASP A 196 15.04 -2.71 6.45
CA ASP A 196 14.57 -3.95 7.01
C ASP A 196 13.06 -3.95 6.80
N LYS A 197 12.63 -4.58 5.70
CA LYS A 197 11.21 -4.70 5.32
C LYS A 197 10.43 -5.17 6.54
N ARG A 198 9.65 -4.27 7.14
CA ARG A 198 8.92 -4.58 8.36
C ARG A 198 7.91 -5.67 8.03
N LYS A 199 8.04 -6.83 8.67
CA LYS A 199 7.07 -7.92 8.51
C LYS A 199 5.80 -7.56 9.26
N THR A 200 4.66 -7.61 8.60
CA THR A 200 3.37 -7.37 9.23
C THR A 200 2.43 -8.55 9.06
N LEU A 201 1.59 -8.76 10.07
CA LEU A 201 0.62 -9.85 10.09
C LEU A 201 -0.62 -9.40 9.32
N TRP A 202 -0.67 -9.71 8.02
CA TRP A 202 -1.80 -9.36 7.14
C TRP A 202 -3.10 -10.05 7.55
N GLY A 203 -2.99 -11.31 7.97
CA GLY A 203 -4.16 -12.11 8.29
C GLY A 203 -3.82 -13.49 8.81
N LEU A 204 -4.86 -14.28 9.04
CA LEU A 204 -4.79 -15.65 9.51
C LEU A 204 -5.64 -16.54 8.61
N VAL A 205 -5.15 -17.73 8.28
CA VAL A 205 -6.00 -18.82 7.78
C VAL A 205 -6.44 -19.64 8.99
N VAL A 206 -7.72 -19.61 9.31
CA VAL A 206 -8.30 -20.20 10.52
C VAL A 206 -9.17 -21.39 10.13
N CYS A 207 -8.93 -22.54 10.75
CA CYS A 207 -9.72 -23.75 10.55
C CYS A 207 -10.44 -24.09 11.86
N HIS A 208 -11.75 -24.31 11.81
CA HIS A 208 -12.58 -24.69 12.96
C HIS A 208 -13.23 -26.06 12.76
N ASN A 209 -13.32 -26.82 13.85
CA ASN A 209 -13.95 -28.13 13.85
C ASN A 209 -14.88 -28.27 15.05
N THR A 210 -16.06 -28.84 14.83
CA THR A 210 -17.07 -29.07 15.87
C THR A 210 -16.74 -30.25 16.80
N SER A 211 -15.73 -31.05 16.43
CA SER A 211 -15.23 -32.19 17.20
C SER A 211 -13.72 -32.10 17.42
N PRO A 212 -13.16 -32.79 18.44
CA PRO A 212 -11.72 -32.82 18.64
C PRO A 212 -10.99 -33.32 17.40
N ARG A 213 -9.93 -32.62 17.00
CA ARG A 213 -9.17 -32.95 15.78
C ARG A 213 -7.68 -32.78 15.99
N PHE A 214 -6.93 -33.83 15.70
CA PHE A 214 -5.47 -33.84 15.71
C PHE A 214 -4.92 -33.82 14.29
N VAL A 215 -4.01 -32.90 14.00
CA VAL A 215 -3.34 -32.74 12.70
C VAL A 215 -1.86 -33.13 12.88
N PRO A 216 -1.38 -34.17 12.17
CA PRO A 216 0.00 -34.62 12.29
C PRO A 216 1.01 -33.55 11.88
N PHE A 217 2.20 -33.57 12.48
CA PHE A 217 3.26 -32.61 12.19
C PHE A 217 3.59 -32.45 10.69
N PRO A 218 3.75 -33.52 9.88
CA PRO A 218 4.02 -33.36 8.44
C PRO A 218 2.93 -32.57 7.70
N LEU A 219 1.66 -32.78 8.06
CA LEU A 219 0.54 -32.08 7.46
C LEU A 219 0.50 -30.61 7.91
N ARG A 220 0.81 -30.31 9.18
CA ARG A 220 0.96 -28.93 9.67
C ARG A 220 2.08 -28.19 8.97
N TYR A 221 3.21 -28.86 8.73
CA TYR A 221 4.34 -28.29 8.00
C TYR A 221 4.01 -28.06 6.52
N ALA A 222 3.23 -28.94 5.89
CA ALA A 222 2.71 -28.72 4.54
C ALA A 222 1.80 -27.47 4.47
N CYS A 223 0.93 -27.30 5.46
CA CYS A 223 0.07 -26.11 5.57
C CYS A 223 0.87 -24.83 5.81
N GLU A 224 1.94 -24.90 6.62
CA GLU A 224 2.86 -23.77 6.82
C GLU A 224 3.51 -23.35 5.50
N PHE A 225 4.02 -24.32 4.73
CA PHE A 225 4.63 -24.04 3.44
C PHE A 225 3.64 -23.44 2.44
N LEU A 226 2.41 -23.96 2.40
CA LEU A 226 1.33 -23.40 1.60
C LEU A 226 1.00 -21.95 2.00
N ALA A 227 0.92 -21.65 3.30
CA ALA A 227 0.67 -20.30 3.80
C ALA A 227 1.81 -19.32 3.46
N GLN A 228 3.06 -19.78 3.43
CA GLN A 228 4.21 -18.97 2.98
C GLN A 228 4.13 -18.64 1.49
N VAL A 229 3.79 -19.62 0.65
CA VAL A 229 3.56 -19.35 -0.78
C VAL A 229 2.40 -18.38 -0.96
N PHE A 230 1.29 -18.59 -0.26
CA PHE A 230 0.15 -17.67 -0.28
C PHE A 230 0.56 -16.25 0.09
N ALA A 231 1.36 -16.05 1.15
CA ALA A 231 1.84 -14.72 1.54
C ALA A 231 2.69 -14.03 0.45
N ILE A 232 3.48 -14.77 -0.32
CA ILE A 232 4.23 -14.22 -1.47
C ILE A 232 3.27 -13.72 -2.55
N TYR A 233 2.22 -14.47 -2.85
CA TYR A 233 1.21 -14.06 -3.83
C TYR A 233 0.38 -12.87 -3.33
N VAL A 234 0.08 -12.79 -2.04
CA VAL A 234 -0.57 -11.63 -1.44
C VAL A 234 0.31 -10.37 -1.62
N ASN A 235 1.61 -10.45 -1.34
CA ASN A 235 2.54 -9.34 -1.61
C ASN A 235 2.54 -8.93 -3.09
N LYS A 236 2.54 -9.91 -4.01
CA LYS A 236 2.50 -9.64 -5.45
C LYS A 236 1.22 -8.91 -5.87
N GLU A 237 0.07 -9.27 -5.31
CA GLU A 237 -1.18 -8.57 -5.58
C GLU A 237 -1.15 -7.12 -5.04
N PHE A 238 -0.55 -6.89 -3.87
CA PHE A 238 -0.33 -5.54 -3.36
C PHE A 238 0.59 -4.71 -4.26
N GLU A 239 1.69 -5.30 -4.75
CA GLU A 239 2.58 -4.63 -5.71
C GLU A 239 1.84 -4.24 -7.00
N LEU A 240 0.95 -5.11 -7.50
CA LEU A 240 0.13 -4.79 -8.66
C LEU A 240 -0.87 -3.67 -8.39
N GLU A 241 -1.52 -3.66 -7.22
CA GLU A 241 -2.41 -2.58 -6.80
C GLU A 241 -1.67 -1.24 -6.69
N ASN A 242 -0.47 -1.23 -6.10
CA ASN A 242 0.38 -0.05 -6.01
C ASN A 242 0.81 0.45 -7.40
N GLN A 243 1.21 -0.42 -8.32
CA GLN A 243 1.53 -0.03 -9.69
C GLN A 243 0.32 0.58 -10.42
N MET A 244 -0.89 0.05 -10.20
CA MET A 244 -2.10 0.64 -10.75
C MET A 244 -2.39 2.02 -10.14
N LEU A 245 -2.13 2.18 -8.84
CA LEU A 245 -2.25 3.44 -8.14
C LEU A 245 -1.27 4.49 -8.70
N GLU A 246 0.02 4.17 -8.80
CA GLU A 246 1.05 5.04 -9.40
C GLU A 246 0.67 5.47 -10.82
N LYS A 247 0.22 4.53 -11.65
CA LYS A 247 -0.25 4.83 -13.01
C LYS A 247 -1.44 5.81 -13.00
N ASN A 248 -2.37 5.65 -12.06
CA ASN A 248 -3.49 6.58 -11.91
C ASN A 248 -3.00 7.96 -11.46
N ILE A 249 -2.02 8.05 -10.55
CA ILE A 249 -1.40 9.31 -10.12
C ILE A 249 -0.74 10.03 -11.29
N LEU A 250 0.07 9.34 -12.09
CA LEU A 250 0.71 9.91 -13.29
C LEU A 250 -0.32 10.39 -14.32
N ARG A 251 -1.41 9.63 -14.51
CA ARG A 251 -2.52 10.04 -15.36
C ARG A 251 -3.20 11.31 -14.83
N THR A 252 -3.43 11.40 -13.52
CA THR A 252 -3.97 12.58 -12.87
C THR A 252 -3.04 13.79 -13.02
N GLN A 253 -1.73 13.62 -12.88
CA GLN A 253 -0.77 14.71 -13.11
C GLN A 253 -0.79 15.20 -14.56
N THR A 254 -0.83 14.28 -15.53
CA THR A 254 -0.95 14.63 -16.96
C THR A 254 -2.23 15.43 -17.22
N LEU A 255 -3.32 15.03 -16.58
CA LEU A 255 -4.60 15.73 -16.65
C LEU A 255 -4.52 17.14 -16.03
N LEU A 256 -3.86 17.30 -14.89
CA LEU A 256 -3.67 18.61 -14.26
C LEU A 256 -2.87 19.56 -15.15
N CYS A 257 -1.85 19.06 -15.84
CA CYS A 257 -1.09 19.84 -16.84
C CYS A 257 -1.96 20.27 -18.02
N ASP A 258 -2.85 19.41 -18.52
CA ASP A 258 -3.81 19.79 -19.57
C ASP A 258 -4.80 20.86 -19.08
N LEU A 259 -5.29 20.74 -17.84
CA LEU A 259 -6.18 21.74 -17.23
C LEU A 259 -5.50 23.09 -16.99
N LEU A 260 -4.20 23.11 -16.70
CA LEU A 260 -3.36 24.30 -16.57
C LEU A 260 -3.30 25.15 -17.85
N LEU A 261 -3.31 24.49 -19.01
CA LEU A 261 -3.16 25.12 -20.32
C LEU A 261 -4.48 25.68 -20.88
N ARG A 262 -5.60 25.54 -20.15
CA ARG A 262 -6.93 25.98 -20.59
C ARG A 262 -7.27 27.38 -20.08
N ASP A 263 -8.22 28.00 -20.77
CA ASP A 263 -8.87 29.25 -20.32
C ASP A 263 -9.66 29.01 -19.02
N ALA A 264 -8.97 29.16 -17.90
CA ALA A 264 -9.56 29.08 -16.57
C ALA A 264 -10.40 30.33 -16.24
N PRO A 265 -11.49 30.19 -15.46
CA PRO A 265 -11.97 28.97 -14.81
C PRO A 265 -12.97 28.15 -15.64
N LEU A 266 -13.51 28.72 -16.72
CA LEU A 266 -14.61 28.11 -17.48
C LEU A 266 -14.15 26.86 -18.23
N GLY A 267 -12.95 26.86 -18.80
CA GLY A 267 -12.38 25.72 -19.52
C GLY A 267 -12.09 24.51 -18.63
N ILE A 268 -11.91 24.73 -17.33
CA ILE A 268 -11.64 23.67 -16.35
C ILE A 268 -12.93 22.95 -15.91
N VAL A 269 -14.08 23.64 -15.96
CA VAL A 269 -15.38 23.09 -15.54
C VAL A 269 -16.23 22.63 -16.74
N SER A 270 -16.18 23.34 -17.86
CA SER A 270 -17.09 23.11 -19.00
C SER A 270 -16.59 22.11 -20.04
N GLN A 271 -15.27 21.91 -20.15
CA GLN A 271 -14.67 21.03 -21.14
C GLN A 271 -14.26 19.70 -20.52
N SER A 272 -14.27 18.63 -21.31
CA SER A 272 -13.80 17.31 -20.89
C SER A 272 -12.33 17.14 -21.26
N PRO A 273 -11.49 16.57 -20.38
CA PRO A 273 -11.74 16.26 -18.97
C PRO A 273 -11.91 17.50 -18.06
N ASN A 274 -12.68 17.39 -16.97
CA ASN A 274 -13.07 18.46 -16.04
C ASN A 274 -12.58 18.20 -14.59
N VAL A 275 -12.93 19.08 -13.64
CA VAL A 275 -12.54 18.98 -12.21
C VAL A 275 -12.93 17.69 -11.48
N MET A 276 -13.85 16.89 -12.02
CA MET A 276 -14.26 15.60 -11.46
C MET A 276 -13.41 14.42 -11.96
N ASP A 277 -12.68 14.57 -13.07
CA ASP A 277 -11.86 13.47 -13.61
C ASP A 277 -10.60 13.12 -12.79
N PRO A 278 -9.90 14.06 -12.13
CA PRO A 278 -8.73 13.73 -11.32
C PRO A 278 -9.09 13.13 -9.94
N VAL A 279 -10.35 13.23 -9.52
CA VAL A 279 -10.82 12.90 -8.16
C VAL A 279 -12.07 12.05 -8.25
N LYS A 280 -12.10 10.85 -7.64
CA LYS A 280 -13.30 10.02 -7.68
C LYS A 280 -14.41 10.67 -6.84
N CYS A 281 -15.36 11.32 -7.48
CA CYS A 281 -16.46 12.04 -6.83
C CYS A 281 -17.76 11.92 -7.62
N ASP A 282 -18.89 12.15 -6.96
CA ASP A 282 -20.21 12.03 -7.57
C ASP A 282 -20.71 13.39 -8.11
N GLY A 283 -20.16 14.50 -7.59
CA GLY A 283 -20.38 15.82 -8.15
C GLY A 283 -19.39 16.87 -7.66
N ALA A 284 -19.41 18.01 -8.35
CA ALA A 284 -18.58 19.16 -8.03
C ALA A 284 -19.33 20.49 -8.28
N VAL A 285 -18.99 21.52 -7.52
CA VAL A 285 -19.58 22.87 -7.67
C VAL A 285 -18.49 23.93 -7.62
N LEU A 286 -18.42 24.77 -8.66
CA LEU A 286 -17.62 25.99 -8.66
C LEU A 286 -18.53 27.21 -8.42
N LEU A 287 -18.23 27.99 -7.38
CA LEU A 287 -18.79 29.31 -7.14
C LEU A 287 -17.79 30.35 -7.63
N TYR A 288 -18.14 31.09 -8.69
CA TYR A 288 -17.26 32.10 -9.29
C TYR A 288 -18.01 33.37 -9.70
N LYS A 289 -17.57 34.55 -9.25
CA LYS A 289 -18.17 35.86 -9.61
C LYS A 289 -19.70 35.85 -9.48
N ASN A 290 -20.20 35.28 -8.37
CA ASN A 290 -21.63 35.12 -8.06
C ASN A 290 -22.42 34.19 -9.02
N THR A 291 -21.72 33.49 -9.91
CA THR A 291 -22.25 32.46 -10.82
C THR A 291 -21.88 31.08 -10.30
N LYS A 292 -22.76 30.10 -10.50
CA LYS A 292 -22.57 28.74 -10.00
C LYS A 292 -22.49 27.77 -11.17
N TYR A 293 -21.46 26.94 -11.17
CA TYR A 293 -21.30 25.85 -12.14
C TYR A 293 -21.38 24.53 -11.40
N ARG A 294 -22.28 23.64 -11.85
CA ARG A 294 -22.55 22.34 -11.22
C ARG A 294 -22.20 21.22 -12.17
N LEU A 295 -21.58 20.18 -11.63
CA LEU A 295 -21.26 18.95 -12.33
C LEU A 295 -21.71 17.77 -11.46
N GLY A 296 -22.38 16.79 -12.05
CA GLY A 296 -22.82 15.58 -11.34
C GLY A 296 -23.87 15.83 -10.24
N LEU A 297 -23.84 14.99 -9.21
CA LEU A 297 -24.73 15.03 -8.05
C LEU A 297 -24.27 16.10 -7.05
N THR A 298 -25.06 17.16 -6.92
CA THR A 298 -24.70 18.33 -6.09
C THR A 298 -25.87 18.76 -5.21
N PRO A 299 -25.61 19.37 -4.03
CA PRO A 299 -26.67 19.93 -3.20
C PRO A 299 -27.45 21.05 -3.89
N SER A 300 -28.66 21.30 -3.41
CA SER A 300 -29.50 22.40 -3.89
C SER A 300 -28.87 23.77 -3.60
N ASP A 301 -29.39 24.80 -4.26
CA ASP A 301 -28.86 26.16 -4.21
C ASP A 301 -28.94 26.80 -2.83
N PHE A 302 -29.96 26.39 -2.08
CA PHE A 302 -30.15 26.76 -0.68
C PHE A 302 -29.13 26.06 0.20
N GLN A 303 -28.98 24.74 0.05
CA GLN A 303 -28.02 23.94 0.82
C GLN A 303 -26.56 24.38 0.60
N ILE A 304 -26.17 24.73 -0.63
CA ILE A 304 -24.82 25.24 -0.90
C ILE A 304 -24.56 26.56 -0.13
N ARG A 305 -25.56 27.45 -0.03
CA ARG A 305 -25.42 28.68 0.75
C ARG A 305 -25.27 28.40 2.24
N ASP A 306 -26.03 27.45 2.76
CA ASP A 306 -25.92 27.04 4.17
C ASP A 306 -24.53 26.45 4.47
N ILE A 307 -23.99 25.63 3.56
CA ILE A 307 -22.63 25.08 3.66
C ILE A 307 -21.59 26.20 3.66
N VAL A 308 -21.68 27.16 2.73
CA VAL A 308 -20.75 28.30 2.68
C VAL A 308 -20.84 29.14 3.95
N SER A 309 -22.04 29.42 4.45
CA SER A 309 -22.24 30.17 5.70
C SER A 309 -21.62 29.46 6.89
N TRP A 310 -21.74 28.13 6.96
CA TRP A 310 -21.14 27.31 8.00
C TRP A 310 -19.60 27.31 7.92
N LEU A 311 -19.04 27.20 6.71
CA LEU A 311 -17.58 27.29 6.49
C LEU A 311 -17.03 28.67 6.88
N ASP A 312 -17.73 29.75 6.56
CA ASP A 312 -17.30 31.12 6.89
C ASP A 312 -17.37 31.43 8.40
N GLU A 313 -18.25 30.76 9.15
CA GLU A 313 -18.42 30.92 10.59
C GLU A 313 -17.39 30.12 11.39
N TYR A 314 -17.18 28.84 11.03
CA TYR A 314 -16.37 27.90 11.83
C TYR A 314 -15.00 27.57 11.23
N HIS A 315 -14.78 27.81 9.93
CA HIS A 315 -13.57 27.41 9.19
C HIS A 315 -12.90 28.56 8.43
N ARG A 316 -13.05 29.81 8.89
CA ARG A 316 -12.53 31.01 8.21
C ARG A 316 -11.00 31.01 8.02
N ASP A 317 -10.27 30.41 8.95
CA ASP A 317 -8.80 30.44 8.99
C ASP A 317 -8.15 29.31 8.16
N SER A 318 -8.91 28.32 7.68
CA SER A 318 -8.38 27.23 6.87
C SER A 318 -8.45 27.55 5.37
N THR A 319 -7.59 26.89 4.58
CA THR A 319 -7.61 26.96 3.11
C THR A 319 -8.72 26.08 2.49
N GLY A 320 -9.36 25.24 3.31
CA GLY A 320 -10.43 24.32 2.93
C GLY A 320 -10.84 23.40 4.09
N LEU A 321 -11.70 22.44 3.78
CA LEU A 321 -12.16 21.36 4.67
C LEU A 321 -12.30 20.07 3.85
N SER A 322 -11.87 18.94 4.40
CA SER A 322 -12.14 17.59 3.89
C SER A 322 -12.83 16.77 4.96
N THR A 323 -13.92 16.11 4.60
CA THR A 323 -14.64 15.19 5.49
C THR A 323 -15.33 14.08 4.70
N ASP A 324 -15.36 12.88 5.27
CA ASP A 324 -16.15 11.73 4.83
C ASP A 324 -17.57 11.74 5.43
N SER A 325 -17.85 12.62 6.39
CA SER A 325 -19.15 12.79 7.03
C SER A 325 -19.42 14.24 7.45
N LEU A 326 -20.28 14.92 6.69
CA LEU A 326 -20.79 16.24 7.08
C LEU A 326 -21.49 16.24 8.44
N TYR A 327 -22.11 15.11 8.82
CA TYR A 327 -22.76 14.96 10.12
C TYR A 327 -21.73 14.94 11.26
N ASP A 328 -20.71 14.09 11.17
CA ASP A 328 -19.66 14.00 12.20
C ASP A 328 -18.77 15.27 12.23
N ALA A 329 -18.64 15.96 11.10
CA ALA A 329 -17.99 17.27 11.02
C ALA A 329 -18.78 18.40 11.71
N GLY A 330 -20.04 18.15 12.11
CA GLY A 330 -20.86 19.10 12.85
C GLY A 330 -21.66 20.08 12.00
N PHE A 331 -21.88 19.79 10.70
CA PHE A 331 -22.75 20.63 9.86
C PHE A 331 -24.23 20.44 10.25
N PRO A 332 -24.94 21.48 10.73
CA PRO A 332 -26.31 21.34 11.24
C PRO A 332 -27.32 20.86 10.18
N GLY A 333 -27.08 21.18 8.91
CA GLY A 333 -27.93 20.79 7.79
C GLY A 333 -27.66 19.37 7.25
N ALA A 334 -26.75 18.60 7.83
CA ALA A 334 -26.29 17.33 7.27
C ALA A 334 -27.43 16.31 7.07
N LEU A 335 -28.37 16.22 8.01
CA LEU A 335 -29.51 15.30 7.91
C LEU A 335 -30.46 15.64 6.73
N SER A 336 -30.47 16.88 6.26
CA SER A 336 -31.28 17.32 5.12
C SER A 336 -30.67 16.98 3.76
N LEU A 337 -29.37 16.66 3.73
CA LEU A 337 -28.65 16.25 2.51
C LEU A 337 -28.87 14.76 2.17
N CYS A 338 -29.37 13.98 3.14
CA CYS A 338 -29.70 12.54 3.02
C CYS A 338 -28.56 11.72 2.37
N ASP A 339 -28.91 10.64 1.66
CA ASP A 339 -27.95 9.73 1.02
C ASP A 339 -27.25 10.34 -0.20
N ALA A 340 -27.70 11.51 -0.66
CA ALA A 340 -27.17 12.14 -1.88
C ALA A 340 -25.77 12.74 -1.69
N VAL A 341 -25.46 13.28 -0.49
CA VAL A 341 -24.18 13.91 -0.18
C VAL A 341 -23.82 13.67 1.29
N CYS A 342 -22.78 12.88 1.53
CA CYS A 342 -22.25 12.59 2.87
C CYS A 342 -20.81 13.12 3.04
N GLY A 343 -19.96 12.91 2.03
CA GLY A 343 -18.59 13.40 2.00
C GLY A 343 -18.47 14.69 1.22
N MET A 344 -17.58 15.58 1.68
CA MET A 344 -17.31 16.85 1.04
C MET A 344 -15.82 17.21 1.15
N VAL A 345 -15.27 17.71 0.05
CA VAL A 345 -14.06 18.53 0.07
C VAL A 345 -14.44 19.92 -0.41
N ALA A 346 -14.18 20.93 0.41
CA ALA A 346 -14.42 22.33 0.12
C ALA A 346 -13.09 23.07 0.13
N VAL A 347 -12.81 23.80 -0.95
CA VAL A 347 -11.56 24.51 -1.09
C VAL A 347 -11.81 25.96 -1.46
N ARG A 348 -11.17 26.86 -0.70
CA ARG A 348 -11.32 28.30 -0.88
C ARG A 348 -10.31 28.80 -1.90
N ILE A 349 -10.79 29.46 -2.95
CA ILE A 349 -9.93 29.99 -4.01
C ILE A 349 -9.62 31.46 -3.77
N THR A 350 -10.66 32.26 -3.53
CA THR A 350 -10.61 33.66 -3.11
C THR A 350 -11.47 33.84 -1.84
N GLU A 351 -11.60 35.05 -1.31
CA GLU A 351 -12.51 35.30 -0.18
C GLU A 351 -13.98 35.01 -0.50
N ARG A 352 -14.36 34.97 -1.78
CA ARG A 352 -15.76 34.81 -2.21
C ARG A 352 -16.00 33.58 -3.10
N ASP A 353 -14.95 33.02 -3.67
CA ASP A 353 -15.02 31.92 -4.63
C ASP A 353 -14.54 30.60 -4.00
N TRP A 354 -15.34 29.57 -4.20
CA TRP A 354 -15.16 28.25 -3.62
C TRP A 354 -15.32 27.16 -4.67
N LEU A 355 -14.58 26.07 -4.50
CA LEU A 355 -14.75 24.84 -5.27
C LEU A 355 -15.04 23.68 -4.32
N PHE A 356 -16.06 22.91 -4.65
CA PHE A 356 -16.55 21.79 -3.86
C PHE A 356 -16.50 20.51 -4.67
N TRP A 357 -16.17 19.41 -3.99
CA TRP A 357 -16.38 18.04 -4.44
C TRP A 357 -17.26 17.31 -3.43
N PHE A 358 -18.19 16.50 -3.93
CA PHE A 358 -19.15 15.78 -3.12
C PHE A 358 -19.09 14.29 -3.42
N ARG A 359 -19.30 13.49 -2.38
CA ARG A 359 -19.50 12.04 -2.46
C ARG A 359 -20.82 11.67 -1.81
N SER A 360 -21.57 10.81 -2.49
CA SER A 360 -22.81 10.26 -1.94
C SER A 360 -22.51 9.31 -0.80
N HIS A 361 -23.58 8.95 -0.09
CA HIS A 361 -23.51 7.84 0.87
C HIS A 361 -22.99 6.60 0.16
N THR A 362 -22.06 5.91 0.80
CA THR A 362 -21.70 4.55 0.44
C THR A 362 -22.18 3.68 1.58
N ALA A 363 -23.09 2.75 1.31
CA ALA A 363 -23.54 1.79 2.31
C ALA A 363 -22.38 0.87 2.70
N ALA A 364 -21.56 1.33 3.64
CA ALA A 364 -20.68 0.47 4.41
C ALA A 364 -21.55 -0.21 5.46
N GLU A 365 -22.15 -1.33 5.07
CA GLU A 365 -22.80 -2.24 6.00
C GLU A 365 -21.72 -3.09 6.67
N ILE A 366 -21.26 -2.67 7.84
CA ILE A 366 -20.34 -3.47 8.64
C ILE A 366 -21.19 -4.44 9.47
N GLN A 367 -21.10 -5.72 9.13
CA GLN A 367 -21.70 -6.77 9.94
C GLN A 367 -20.72 -7.17 11.03
N TRP A 368 -21.05 -6.91 12.29
CA TRP A 368 -20.20 -7.27 13.42
C TRP A 368 -20.62 -8.62 14.01
N GLY A 369 -19.63 -9.47 14.32
CA GLY A 369 -19.81 -10.72 15.05
C GLY A 369 -20.00 -10.48 16.55
N GLY A 370 -21.27 -10.41 16.99
CA GLY A 370 -21.63 -10.21 18.40
C GLY A 370 -21.69 -8.75 18.82
N ALA A 371 -22.61 -8.39 19.73
CA ALA A 371 -22.90 -7.01 20.12
C ALA A 371 -21.66 -6.23 20.62
N LYS A 372 -21.57 -4.92 20.31
CA LYS A 372 -20.72 -3.98 21.09
C LYS A 372 -21.14 -4.11 22.57
N HIS A 373 -20.15 -4.11 23.48
CA HIS A 373 -20.33 -4.22 24.94
C HIS A 373 -21.67 -3.64 25.38
N GLU A 374 -22.47 -4.41 26.12
CA GLU A 374 -23.70 -3.87 26.69
C GLU A 374 -23.34 -2.63 27.52
N PRO A 375 -24.02 -1.48 27.32
CA PRO A 375 -23.69 -0.26 28.04
C PRO A 375 -23.89 -0.48 29.54
N GLY A 376 -22.78 -0.74 30.24
CA GLY A 376 -22.77 -1.13 31.65
C GLY A 376 -21.64 -2.10 32.04
N GLU A 377 -21.04 -2.82 31.09
CA GLU A 377 -19.87 -3.66 31.36
C GLU A 377 -18.59 -2.81 31.44
N THR A 378 -18.00 -2.71 32.63
CA THR A 378 -16.66 -2.13 32.83
C THR A 378 -15.60 -3.21 32.69
N ASP A 379 -14.64 -3.01 31.79
CA ASP A 379 -13.50 -3.90 31.59
C ASP A 379 -12.62 -3.93 32.86
N ASP A 380 -12.64 -5.03 33.61
CA ASP A 380 -11.68 -5.24 34.70
C ASP A 380 -10.34 -5.57 34.06
N GLY A 381 -9.42 -4.60 34.00
CA GLY A 381 -8.10 -4.76 33.35
C GLY A 381 -7.23 -5.92 33.89
N ARG A 382 -7.69 -6.66 34.90
CA ARG A 382 -7.07 -7.90 35.41
C ARG A 382 -7.69 -9.19 34.87
N LYS A 383 -8.87 -9.14 34.24
CA LYS A 383 -9.61 -10.31 33.75
C LYS A 383 -10.04 -10.11 32.30
N MET A 384 -9.43 -10.88 31.42
CA MET A 384 -9.84 -10.95 30.03
C MET A 384 -11.17 -11.72 29.94
N HIS A 385 -12.25 -11.06 29.52
CA HIS A 385 -13.58 -11.66 29.36
C HIS A 385 -13.84 -12.05 27.90
N PRO A 386 -14.20 -13.31 27.60
CA PRO A 386 -14.55 -13.73 26.25
C PRO A 386 -15.97 -13.27 25.87
N ARG A 387 -16.21 -13.03 24.58
CA ARG A 387 -17.55 -12.75 24.06
C ARG A 387 -18.53 -13.88 24.38
N SER A 388 -19.74 -13.50 24.82
CA SER A 388 -20.83 -14.42 25.13
C SER A 388 -21.73 -14.73 23.92
N SER A 389 -21.74 -13.87 22.90
CA SER A 389 -22.58 -13.99 21.71
C SER A 389 -21.80 -13.66 20.43
N PHE A 390 -22.08 -14.42 19.37
CA PHE A 390 -21.54 -14.22 18.02
C PHE A 390 -22.62 -13.92 16.99
N LYS A 391 -23.85 -13.61 17.44
CA LYS A 391 -24.93 -13.25 16.53
C LYS A 391 -24.54 -11.98 15.77
N ALA A 392 -24.63 -12.05 14.45
CA ALA A 392 -24.36 -10.92 13.57
C ALA A 392 -25.28 -9.75 13.95
N PHE A 393 -24.69 -8.56 14.16
CA PHE A 393 -25.45 -7.32 14.24
C PHE A 393 -24.94 -6.36 13.17
N LEU A 394 -25.88 -5.71 12.49
CA LEU A 394 -25.58 -4.78 11.42
C LEU A 394 -25.36 -3.38 12.01
N GLU A 395 -24.15 -2.85 11.90
CA GLU A 395 -23.91 -1.43 12.10
C GLU A 395 -24.03 -0.74 10.75
N VAL A 396 -25.19 -0.16 10.48
CA VAL A 396 -25.37 0.65 9.27
C VAL A 396 -24.82 2.03 9.53
N VAL A 397 -23.63 2.30 9.01
CA VAL A 397 -23.07 3.65 8.99
C VAL A 397 -23.79 4.43 7.89
N LYS A 398 -24.91 5.07 8.25
CA LYS A 398 -25.77 5.80 7.29
C LYS A 398 -25.26 7.18 6.89
N THR A 399 -24.23 7.70 7.56
CA THR A 399 -23.83 9.11 7.45
C THR A 399 -22.42 9.30 6.89
N ARG A 400 -21.83 8.29 6.23
CA ARG A 400 -20.45 8.36 5.70
C ARG A 400 -20.36 8.05 4.21
N SER A 401 -19.40 8.67 3.55
CA SER A 401 -18.97 8.34 2.19
C SER A 401 -17.67 7.51 2.20
N LEU A 402 -17.17 7.14 1.02
CA LEU A 402 -15.79 6.68 0.88
C LEU A 402 -14.80 7.77 1.35
N PRO A 403 -13.74 7.39 2.09
CA PRO A 403 -12.71 8.33 2.55
C PRO A 403 -11.93 8.89 1.37
N TRP A 404 -11.52 10.16 1.46
CA TRP A 404 -10.70 10.84 0.47
C TRP A 404 -9.26 10.33 0.58
N LYS A 405 -8.69 9.88 -0.54
CA LYS A 405 -7.32 9.36 -0.56
C LYS A 405 -6.31 10.51 -0.68
N ASP A 406 -5.10 10.30 -0.19
CA ASP A 406 -4.07 11.35 -0.15
C ASP A 406 -3.74 11.91 -1.54
N PHE A 407 -3.57 11.05 -2.54
CA PHE A 407 -3.33 11.49 -3.93
C PHE A 407 -4.50 12.28 -4.53
N GLU A 408 -5.74 12.03 -4.08
CA GLU A 408 -6.90 12.81 -4.51
C GLU A 408 -6.87 14.19 -3.86
N MET A 409 -6.47 14.28 -2.59
CA MET A 409 -6.28 15.55 -1.89
C MET A 409 -5.15 16.37 -2.50
N ASP A 410 -4.04 15.74 -2.92
CA ASP A 410 -2.95 16.41 -3.63
C ASP A 410 -3.40 16.98 -4.99
N ALA A 411 -4.24 16.23 -5.72
CA ALA A 411 -4.83 16.71 -6.96
C ALA A 411 -5.77 17.90 -6.72
N ILE A 412 -6.57 17.85 -5.66
CA ILE A 412 -7.47 18.95 -5.25
C ILE A 412 -6.68 20.20 -4.88
N HIS A 413 -5.62 20.07 -4.08
CA HIS A 413 -4.75 21.20 -3.73
C HIS A 413 -4.02 21.77 -4.95
N SER A 414 -3.61 20.92 -5.89
CA SER A 414 -3.03 21.37 -7.16
C SER A 414 -4.04 22.19 -7.96
N LEU A 415 -5.29 21.71 -8.09
CA LEU A 415 -6.37 22.46 -8.76
C LEU A 415 -6.67 23.79 -8.08
N GLN A 416 -6.66 23.84 -6.75
CA GLN A 416 -6.80 25.09 -6.01
C GLN A 416 -5.76 26.11 -6.41
N LEU A 417 -4.49 25.70 -6.48
CA LEU A 417 -3.38 26.59 -6.80
C LEU A 417 -3.47 27.08 -8.26
N ILE A 418 -3.77 26.17 -9.19
CA ILE A 418 -4.00 26.46 -10.61
C ILE A 418 -5.07 27.55 -10.77
N LEU A 419 -6.23 27.32 -10.15
CA LEU A 419 -7.35 28.25 -10.21
C LEU A 419 -7.00 29.59 -9.56
N ARG A 420 -6.39 29.57 -8.36
CA ARG A 420 -6.02 30.80 -7.65
C ARG A 420 -5.06 31.68 -8.45
N ASN A 421 -4.12 31.09 -9.19
CA ASN A 421 -3.20 31.83 -10.05
C ASN A 421 -3.93 32.43 -11.26
N ALA A 422 -4.75 31.63 -11.96
CA ALA A 422 -5.55 32.13 -13.07
C ALA A 422 -6.51 33.27 -12.68
N PHE A 423 -7.05 33.22 -11.46
CA PHE A 423 -7.92 34.29 -10.96
C PHE A 423 -7.18 35.59 -10.66
N LYS A 424 -5.96 35.52 -10.11
CA LYS A 424 -5.13 36.73 -9.91
C LYS A 424 -4.77 37.40 -11.23
N GLU A 425 -4.48 36.63 -12.27
CA GLU A 425 -4.21 37.16 -13.61
C GLU A 425 -5.45 37.82 -14.24
N SER A 426 -6.64 37.23 -14.05
CA SER A 426 -7.89 37.84 -14.54
C SER A 426 -8.25 39.14 -13.80
N GLU A 427 -8.01 39.23 -12.49
CA GLU A 427 -8.20 40.48 -11.74
C GLU A 427 -7.17 41.55 -12.12
N GLY A 428 -5.94 41.15 -12.44
CA GLY A 428 -4.91 42.02 -13.00
C GLY A 428 -5.32 42.63 -14.35
N ARG A 429 -5.84 41.82 -15.28
CA ARG A 429 -6.33 42.28 -16.59
C ARG A 429 -7.60 43.16 -16.50
N ASP A 430 -8.51 42.87 -15.56
CA ASP A 430 -9.71 43.70 -15.30
C ASP A 430 -9.33 45.06 -14.66
N SER A 431 -8.25 45.09 -13.85
CA SER A 431 -7.68 46.33 -13.30
C SER A 431 -6.93 47.14 -14.35
N GLU A 432 -6.11 46.49 -15.18
CA GLU A 432 -5.42 47.10 -16.32
C GLU A 432 -6.40 47.66 -17.35
N SER A 433 -7.53 46.99 -17.60
CA SER A 433 -8.56 47.48 -18.54
C SER A 433 -9.15 48.84 -18.15
N ARG A 434 -9.09 49.24 -16.87
CA ARG A 434 -9.47 50.57 -16.41
C ARG A 434 -8.35 51.61 -16.51
N GLU A 435 -7.10 51.17 -16.67
CA GLU A 435 -5.90 52.00 -16.73
C GLU A 435 -5.36 52.17 -18.18
N ILE A 436 -5.90 51.42 -19.15
CA ILE A 436 -5.57 51.46 -20.59
C ILE A 436 -5.80 52.86 -21.24
N HIS A 437 -6.56 53.77 -20.64
CA HIS A 437 -6.71 55.14 -21.19
C HIS A 437 -5.56 56.10 -20.84
N ALA A 438 -4.60 55.72 -20.00
CA ALA A 438 -3.60 56.67 -19.49
C ALA A 438 -2.14 56.43 -19.90
N ARG A 439 -1.74 55.25 -20.43
CA ARG A 439 -0.30 54.99 -20.69
C ARG A 439 -0.04 54.26 -22.00
N LEU A 440 -0.05 55.03 -23.08
CA LEU A 440 0.29 54.59 -24.43
C LEU A 440 1.79 54.74 -24.73
N HIS A 441 2.69 54.46 -23.78
CA HIS A 441 4.14 54.68 -24.01
C HIS A 441 5.12 53.61 -23.45
N ASP A 442 4.66 52.52 -22.82
CA ASP A 442 5.58 51.54 -22.20
C ASP A 442 5.68 50.17 -22.94
N LEU A 443 5.25 50.09 -24.20
CA LEU A 443 5.24 48.85 -25.01
C LEU A 443 6.61 48.31 -25.46
N GLN A 444 7.70 48.59 -24.73
CA GLN A 444 9.02 48.01 -25.01
C GLN A 444 9.71 47.35 -23.81
N ILE A 445 9.08 47.28 -22.64
CA ILE A 445 9.68 46.68 -21.43
C ILE A 445 8.95 45.39 -20.96
N ASP A 446 7.65 45.24 -21.26
CA ASP A 446 6.85 44.13 -20.71
C ASP A 446 7.14 42.75 -21.34
N GLY A 447 7.47 42.68 -22.64
CA GLY A 447 7.79 41.41 -23.29
C GLY A 447 9.07 40.74 -22.76
N VAL A 448 9.98 41.49 -22.13
CA VAL A 448 11.21 40.94 -21.52
C VAL A 448 10.91 40.42 -20.10
N ARG A 449 10.01 41.08 -19.37
CA ARG A 449 9.60 40.66 -18.02
C ARG A 449 8.67 39.44 -18.03
N GLU A 450 7.79 39.32 -19.02
CA GLU A 450 6.95 38.13 -19.21
C GLU A 450 7.79 36.89 -19.54
N ILE A 451 8.81 37.02 -20.40
CA ILE A 451 9.73 35.92 -20.70
C ILE A 451 10.59 35.58 -19.47
N GLU A 452 11.11 36.57 -18.74
CA GLU A 452 11.84 36.34 -17.49
C GLU A 452 10.96 35.63 -16.43
N ALA A 453 9.69 36.00 -16.31
CA ALA A 453 8.76 35.37 -15.36
C ALA A 453 8.42 33.92 -15.75
N VAL A 454 8.13 33.65 -17.03
CA VAL A 454 7.88 32.28 -17.53
C VAL A 454 9.13 31.42 -17.41
N THR A 455 10.32 31.96 -17.72
CA THR A 455 11.58 31.23 -17.54
C THR A 455 11.89 30.98 -16.06
N SER A 456 11.61 31.94 -15.17
CA SER A 456 11.82 31.77 -13.73
C SER A 456 10.86 30.74 -13.12
N GLU A 457 9.62 30.65 -13.60
CA GLU A 457 8.66 29.64 -13.16
C GLU A 457 8.99 28.25 -13.74
N MET A 458 9.41 28.17 -15.01
CA MET A 458 9.91 26.90 -15.59
C MET A 458 11.14 26.39 -14.85
N VAL A 459 12.09 27.26 -14.51
CA VAL A 459 13.27 26.91 -13.71
C VAL A 459 12.85 26.40 -12.33
N ARG A 460 11.91 27.07 -11.65
CA ARG A 460 11.40 26.61 -10.36
C ARG A 460 10.71 25.25 -10.44
N LEU A 461 9.91 25.00 -11.48
CA LEU A 461 9.24 23.71 -11.68
C LEU A 461 10.24 22.57 -11.94
N ILE A 462 11.32 22.84 -12.66
CA ILE A 462 12.41 21.88 -12.88
C ILE A 462 13.17 21.61 -11.58
N GLU A 463 13.47 22.65 -10.80
CA GLU A 463 14.19 22.56 -9.52
C GLU A 463 13.39 21.85 -8.42
N THR A 464 12.06 21.98 -8.43
CA THR A 464 11.15 21.37 -7.44
C THR A 464 10.58 20.02 -7.86
N ALA A 465 10.86 19.56 -9.08
CA ALA A 465 10.37 18.27 -9.56
C ALA A 465 10.90 17.11 -8.72
N SER A 466 10.01 16.19 -8.33
CA SER A 466 10.33 14.98 -7.57
C SER A 466 11.06 13.90 -8.40
N VAL A 467 11.22 14.13 -9.70
CA VAL A 467 11.95 13.27 -10.64
C VAL A 467 13.27 13.91 -11.06
N PRO A 468 14.33 13.12 -11.31
CA PRO A 468 15.59 13.66 -11.84
C PRO A 468 15.40 14.25 -13.24
N ILE A 469 15.77 15.53 -13.39
CA ILE A 469 15.73 16.28 -14.64
C ILE A 469 17.09 16.92 -14.87
N PHE A 470 17.64 16.74 -16.06
CA PHE A 470 18.88 17.37 -16.49
C PHE A 470 18.82 17.71 -17.97
N ALA A 471 19.63 18.66 -18.41
CA ALA A 471 19.66 19.11 -19.79
C ALA A 471 21.09 19.36 -20.26
N VAL A 472 21.30 19.18 -21.57
CA VAL A 472 22.57 19.46 -22.24
C VAL A 472 22.36 20.37 -23.44
N ASP A 473 23.38 21.15 -23.78
CA ASP A 473 23.42 21.93 -25.01
C ASP A 473 23.81 21.09 -26.24
N VAL A 474 23.93 21.76 -27.39
CA VAL A 474 24.34 21.16 -28.67
C VAL A 474 25.75 20.58 -28.67
N ASP A 475 26.61 21.05 -27.74
CA ASP A 475 27.99 20.58 -27.57
C ASP A 475 28.09 19.45 -26.53
N GLY A 476 26.94 19.01 -25.97
CA GLY A 476 26.86 17.94 -24.97
C GLY A 476 27.27 18.38 -23.57
N LEU A 477 27.33 19.69 -23.30
CA LEU A 477 27.64 20.24 -21.99
C LEU A 477 26.36 20.39 -21.17
N VAL A 478 26.42 20.01 -19.91
CA VAL A 478 25.28 20.09 -18.99
C VAL A 478 24.92 21.57 -18.74
N ASN A 479 23.69 21.95 -19.04
CA ASN A 479 23.15 23.30 -18.83
C ASN A 479 21.90 23.31 -17.93
N GLY A 480 21.39 22.14 -17.55
CA GLY A 480 20.33 21.98 -16.55
C GLY A 480 20.62 20.79 -15.65
N TRP A 481 20.46 20.96 -14.34
CA TRP A 481 20.69 19.91 -13.34
C TRP A 481 19.82 20.19 -12.12
N ASN A 482 18.76 19.42 -11.91
CA ASN A 482 17.83 19.67 -10.81
C ASN A 482 18.29 19.07 -9.48
N THR A 483 17.60 19.44 -8.39
CA THR A 483 17.92 19.00 -7.02
C THR A 483 17.87 17.47 -6.91
N LYS A 484 16.86 16.83 -7.51
CA LYS A 484 16.69 15.38 -7.42
C LYS A 484 17.84 14.60 -8.06
N ILE A 485 18.35 14.99 -9.24
CA ILE A 485 19.51 14.32 -9.84
C ILE A 485 20.81 14.63 -9.09
N ALA A 486 20.92 15.82 -8.49
CA ALA A 486 22.05 16.18 -7.63
C ALA A 486 22.10 15.31 -6.37
N ASP A 487 20.97 15.09 -5.72
CA ASP A 487 20.85 14.24 -4.53
C ASP A 487 21.13 12.77 -4.86
N LEU A 488 20.59 12.28 -5.99
CA LEU A 488 20.83 10.91 -6.46
C LEU A 488 22.32 10.69 -6.75
N THR A 489 22.92 11.50 -7.62
CA THR A 489 24.31 11.31 -8.06
C THR A 489 25.34 11.76 -7.03
N GLY A 490 24.96 12.57 -6.03
CA GLY A 490 25.88 13.25 -5.12
C GLY A 490 26.67 14.41 -5.77
N LEU A 491 26.33 14.79 -7.01
CA LEU A 491 26.99 15.87 -7.74
C LEU A 491 26.15 17.16 -7.69
N CYS A 492 26.63 18.15 -6.93
CA CYS A 492 25.99 19.46 -6.82
C CYS A 492 25.87 20.17 -8.18
N VAL A 493 24.79 20.94 -8.34
CA VAL A 493 24.47 21.71 -9.56
C VAL A 493 25.66 22.54 -10.05
N ASP A 494 26.29 23.32 -9.17
CA ASP A 494 27.44 24.18 -9.52
C ASP A 494 28.65 23.43 -10.10
N LYS A 495 28.77 22.13 -9.78
CA LYS A 495 29.84 21.28 -10.30
C LYS A 495 29.43 20.51 -11.55
N ALA A 496 28.13 20.24 -11.71
CA ALA A 496 27.60 19.52 -12.86
C ALA A 496 27.50 20.42 -14.10
N ILE A 497 27.10 21.69 -13.92
CA ILE A 497 26.95 22.64 -15.02
C ILE A 497 28.29 22.86 -15.74
N GLY A 498 28.27 22.80 -17.07
CA GLY A 498 29.44 22.97 -17.94
C GLY A 498 30.33 21.73 -18.06
N TRP A 499 30.01 20.62 -17.39
CA TRP A 499 30.69 19.34 -17.64
C TRP A 499 30.11 18.64 -18.86
N HIS A 500 30.95 17.90 -19.58
CA HIS A 500 30.50 17.09 -20.69
C HIS A 500 29.72 15.88 -20.17
N PHE A 501 28.47 15.71 -20.59
CA PHE A 501 27.56 14.72 -20.00
C PHE A 501 28.06 13.29 -20.08
N LEU A 502 28.69 12.89 -21.20
CA LEU A 502 29.30 11.55 -21.35
C LEU A 502 30.37 11.24 -20.28
N ALA A 503 31.00 12.25 -19.66
CA ALA A 503 31.97 12.02 -18.58
C ALA A 503 31.30 11.61 -17.26
N LEU A 504 30.01 11.92 -17.09
CA LEU A 504 29.20 11.57 -15.92
C LEU A 504 28.54 10.19 -16.08
N VAL A 505 28.51 9.64 -17.29
CA VAL A 505 27.90 8.33 -17.61
C VAL A 505 28.92 7.21 -17.40
N GLU A 506 28.44 6.02 -17.02
CA GLU A 506 29.28 4.82 -16.96
C GLU A 506 29.77 4.38 -18.33
N ASP A 507 30.98 3.83 -18.37
CA ASP A 507 31.64 3.47 -19.64
C ASP A 507 30.85 2.37 -20.38
N SER A 508 30.12 1.53 -19.64
CA SER A 508 29.20 0.51 -20.18
C SER A 508 28.02 1.10 -20.97
N SER A 509 27.66 2.35 -20.69
CA SER A 509 26.46 3.01 -21.22
C SER A 509 26.77 4.18 -22.16
N ALA A 510 28.04 4.55 -22.33
CA ALA A 510 28.46 5.71 -23.11
C ALA A 510 27.99 5.66 -24.57
N ASP A 511 28.09 4.50 -25.23
CA ASP A 511 27.67 4.33 -26.64
C ASP A 511 26.15 4.56 -26.82
N THR A 512 25.35 4.04 -25.87
CA THR A 512 23.89 4.19 -25.85
C THR A 512 23.50 5.65 -25.69
N VAL A 513 24.13 6.36 -24.75
CA VAL A 513 23.86 7.77 -24.50
C VAL A 513 24.31 8.64 -25.67
N SER A 514 25.48 8.37 -26.27
CA SER A 514 25.97 9.12 -27.42
C SER A 514 25.00 9.03 -28.60
N LYS A 515 24.49 7.83 -28.89
CA LYS A 515 23.52 7.62 -29.96
C LYS A 515 22.19 8.33 -29.69
N MET A 516 21.71 8.25 -28.44
CA MET A 516 20.48 8.94 -28.01
C MET A 516 20.61 10.46 -28.18
N LEU A 517 21.75 11.04 -27.78
CA LEU A 517 22.04 12.47 -27.95
C LEU A 517 22.03 12.89 -29.42
N GLU A 518 22.72 12.15 -30.29
CA GLU A 518 22.76 12.45 -31.73
C GLU A 518 21.37 12.42 -32.37
N LEU A 519 20.53 11.45 -31.98
CA LEU A 519 19.15 11.35 -32.47
C LEU A 519 18.29 12.50 -31.97
N ALA A 520 18.37 12.83 -30.69
CA ALA A 520 17.62 13.93 -30.09
C ALA A 520 18.00 15.28 -30.69
N LEU A 521 19.29 15.52 -30.96
CA LEU A 521 19.77 16.74 -31.65
C LEU A 521 19.30 16.83 -33.10
N GLN A 522 19.02 15.70 -33.75
CA GLN A 522 18.37 15.64 -35.07
C GLN A 522 16.84 15.79 -35.00
N GLY A 523 16.28 16.02 -33.80
CA GLY A 523 14.85 16.14 -33.55
C GLY A 523 14.11 14.80 -33.49
N LYS A 524 14.83 13.67 -33.35
CA LYS A 524 14.26 12.33 -33.15
C LYS A 524 14.36 11.96 -31.68
N GLU A 525 13.25 12.11 -30.97
CA GLU A 525 13.15 11.85 -29.54
C GLU A 525 13.05 10.35 -29.26
N GLU A 526 13.84 9.86 -28.29
CA GLU A 526 13.79 8.48 -27.82
C GLU A 526 13.22 8.42 -26.40
N GLN A 527 12.42 7.40 -26.14
CA GLN A 527 11.75 7.17 -24.87
C GLN A 527 12.19 5.83 -24.27
N ASN A 528 12.22 5.77 -22.94
CA ASN A 528 12.58 4.60 -22.14
C ASN A 528 14.00 4.07 -22.40
N VAL A 529 14.96 4.97 -22.64
CA VAL A 529 16.37 4.60 -22.82
C VAL A 529 16.98 4.35 -21.44
N GLN A 530 17.52 3.15 -21.23
CA GLN A 530 18.15 2.78 -19.96
C GLN A 530 19.66 3.00 -20.03
N PHE A 531 20.23 3.70 -19.04
CA PHE A 531 21.67 3.83 -18.88
C PHE A 531 22.09 4.02 -17.41
N GLU A 532 23.37 3.82 -17.14
CA GLU A 532 23.97 3.96 -15.81
C GLU A 532 24.79 5.26 -15.71
N ILE A 533 24.61 5.98 -14.59
CA ILE A 533 25.32 7.23 -14.29
C ILE A 533 26.23 7.06 -13.07
N LYS A 534 27.39 7.72 -13.09
CA LYS A 534 28.39 7.68 -12.02
C LYS A 534 27.92 8.45 -10.80
N THR A 535 28.24 7.92 -9.61
CA THR A 535 28.03 8.58 -8.32
C THR A 535 29.29 9.31 -7.85
N HIS A 536 29.14 10.40 -7.10
CA HIS A 536 30.22 11.29 -6.68
C HIS A 536 30.15 11.60 -5.17
N GLY A 537 31.31 11.84 -4.54
CA GLY A 537 31.36 12.25 -3.12
C GLY A 537 31.00 11.10 -2.16
N GLN A 538 30.11 11.35 -1.20
CA GLN A 538 29.71 10.35 -0.19
C GLN A 538 28.88 9.20 -0.78
N THR A 539 28.21 9.40 -1.91
CA THR A 539 27.42 8.37 -2.58
C THR A 539 28.25 7.43 -3.47
N SER A 540 29.56 7.69 -3.62
CA SER A 540 30.48 6.86 -4.43
C SER A 540 30.56 5.39 -3.96
N GLU A 541 30.27 5.13 -2.68
CA GLU A 541 30.26 3.77 -2.11
C GLU A 541 29.01 2.96 -2.48
N SER A 542 27.95 3.62 -3.01
CA SER A 542 26.66 2.98 -3.34
C SER A 542 26.61 2.36 -4.76
N GLY A 543 27.64 2.58 -5.58
CA GLY A 543 27.69 2.11 -6.97
C GLY A 543 26.89 2.97 -7.95
N PRO A 544 26.95 2.68 -9.26
CA PRO A 544 26.32 3.49 -10.28
C PRO A 544 24.78 3.41 -10.21
N ILE A 545 24.12 4.50 -10.59
CA ILE A 545 22.67 4.62 -10.56
C ILE A 545 22.10 4.26 -11.93
N THR A 546 21.11 3.38 -11.96
CA THR A 546 20.42 2.99 -13.19
C THR A 546 19.20 3.87 -13.42
N LEU A 547 19.19 4.59 -14.54
CA LEU A 547 18.10 5.47 -14.93
C LEU A 547 17.38 4.93 -16.17
N ILE A 548 16.06 5.07 -16.21
CA ILE A 548 15.28 5.06 -17.46
C ILE A 548 14.98 6.50 -17.82
N VAL A 549 15.33 6.89 -19.05
CA VAL A 549 15.33 8.29 -19.47
C VAL A 549 14.52 8.49 -20.75
N ASN A 550 13.77 9.58 -20.77
CA ASN A 550 13.16 10.12 -21.98
C ASN A 550 13.94 11.37 -22.42
N ALA A 551 14.37 11.38 -23.68
CA ALA A 551 15.11 12.49 -24.27
C ALA A 551 14.20 13.35 -25.14
N CYS A 552 14.05 14.62 -24.78
CA CYS A 552 13.23 15.60 -25.49
C CYS A 552 14.11 16.68 -26.10
N ALA A 553 13.89 17.04 -27.38
CA ALA A 553 14.66 18.08 -28.03
C ALA A 553 14.22 19.46 -27.52
N SER A 554 15.13 20.23 -26.93
CA SER A 554 14.86 21.61 -26.53
C SER A 554 14.93 22.52 -27.75
N ARG A 555 13.90 23.35 -27.97
CA ARG A 555 13.77 24.21 -29.16
C ARG A 555 13.72 25.69 -28.80
N ASP A 556 14.36 26.53 -29.62
CA ASP A 556 14.22 27.98 -29.51
C ASP A 556 12.87 28.47 -30.06
N VAL A 557 12.60 29.77 -29.91
CA VAL A 557 11.39 30.45 -30.41
C VAL A 557 11.19 30.37 -31.93
N LYS A 558 12.21 29.89 -32.66
CA LYS A 558 12.22 29.68 -34.11
C LYS A 558 12.22 28.19 -34.49
N GLU A 559 11.91 27.30 -33.53
CA GLU A 559 11.84 25.84 -33.67
C GLU A 559 13.19 25.14 -33.95
N ASN A 560 14.32 25.84 -33.76
CA ASN A 560 15.65 25.24 -33.90
C ASN A 560 16.00 24.46 -32.63
N VAL A 561 16.57 23.27 -32.78
CA VAL A 561 17.05 22.48 -31.65
C VAL A 561 18.27 23.16 -31.03
N VAL A 562 18.18 23.51 -29.75
CA VAL A 562 19.22 24.19 -28.96
C VAL A 562 19.83 23.32 -27.86
N GLY A 563 19.32 22.10 -27.70
CA GLY A 563 19.82 21.14 -26.72
C GLY A 563 18.88 19.96 -26.54
N VAL A 564 19.12 19.17 -25.50
CA VAL A 564 18.30 18.00 -25.13
C VAL A 564 17.98 18.07 -23.65
N CYS A 565 16.71 17.92 -23.31
CA CYS A 565 16.21 17.80 -21.95
C CYS A 565 15.90 16.34 -21.64
N PHE A 566 16.32 15.88 -20.47
CA PHE A 566 16.16 14.52 -20.01
C PHE A 566 15.27 14.49 -18.79
N ILE A 567 14.26 13.64 -18.84
CA ILE A 567 13.42 13.29 -17.70
C ILE A 567 13.72 11.84 -17.37
N ALA A 568 14.23 11.60 -16.16
CA ALA A 568 14.70 10.30 -15.73
C ALA A 568 13.87 9.73 -14.58
N GLN A 569 13.81 8.41 -14.52
CA GLN A 569 13.29 7.65 -13.39
C GLN A 569 14.40 6.74 -12.86
N ASP A 570 14.62 6.78 -11.55
CA ASP A 570 15.54 5.87 -10.89
C ASP A 570 14.91 4.48 -10.77
N ILE A 571 15.55 3.48 -11.35
CA ILE A 571 15.15 2.07 -11.29
C ILE A 571 16.22 1.19 -10.63
N THR A 572 17.18 1.79 -9.94
CA THR A 572 18.34 1.09 -9.34
C THR A 572 17.89 -0.03 -8.41
N THR A 573 16.96 0.26 -7.50
CA THR A 573 16.39 -0.73 -6.57
C THR A 573 15.62 -1.83 -7.30
N GLN A 574 14.84 -1.48 -8.33
CA GLN A 574 14.07 -2.44 -9.12
C GLN A 574 15.01 -3.38 -9.91
N LYS A 575 16.07 -2.85 -10.52
CA LYS A 575 17.08 -3.63 -11.25
C LYS A 575 17.86 -4.54 -10.31
N ILE A 576 18.32 -4.05 -9.16
CA ILE A 576 19.01 -4.89 -8.16
C ILE A 576 18.11 -6.02 -7.66
N MET A 577 16.82 -5.75 -7.45
CA MET A 577 15.86 -6.80 -7.07
C MET A 577 15.62 -7.81 -8.19
N MET A 578 15.49 -7.36 -9.44
CA MET A 578 15.31 -8.23 -10.61
C MET A 578 16.55 -9.10 -10.86
N ASP A 579 17.76 -8.54 -10.70
CA ASP A 579 19.02 -9.27 -10.84
C ASP A 579 19.20 -10.28 -9.71
N LYS A 580 18.86 -9.91 -8.46
CA LYS A 580 18.81 -10.85 -7.34
C LYS A 580 17.79 -11.96 -7.60
N PHE A 581 16.60 -11.63 -8.08
CA PHE A 581 15.56 -12.60 -8.41
C PHE A 581 16.02 -13.55 -9.52
N THR A 582 16.59 -13.02 -10.61
CA THR A 582 17.10 -13.82 -11.74
C THR A 582 18.27 -14.72 -11.31
N ARG A 583 19.14 -14.22 -10.44
CA ARG A 583 20.23 -15.02 -9.85
C ARG A 583 19.70 -16.12 -8.93
N ILE A 584 18.74 -15.79 -8.05
CA ILE A 584 18.08 -16.75 -7.18
C ILE A 584 17.34 -17.80 -8.01
N GLU A 585 16.59 -17.41 -9.04
CA GLU A 585 15.90 -18.31 -9.96
C GLU A 585 16.89 -19.23 -10.71
N GLY A 586 18.01 -18.67 -11.18
CA GLY A 586 19.10 -19.42 -11.80
C GLY A 586 19.76 -20.43 -10.85
N ASP A 587 20.04 -20.02 -9.62
CA ASP A 587 20.59 -20.86 -8.56
C ASP A 587 19.59 -21.96 -8.17
N TYR A 588 18.30 -21.63 -8.02
CA TYR A 588 17.23 -22.61 -7.77
C TYR A 588 17.09 -23.60 -8.93
N ARG A 589 17.11 -23.15 -10.18
CA ARG A 589 17.02 -24.03 -11.35
C ARG A 589 18.22 -24.97 -11.42
N THR A 590 19.41 -24.47 -11.06
CA THR A 590 20.65 -25.27 -11.01
C THR A 590 20.61 -26.29 -9.87
N ILE A 591 20.07 -25.94 -8.70
CA ILE A 591 19.91 -26.85 -7.56
C ILE A 591 18.86 -27.94 -7.84
N VAL A 592 17.72 -27.57 -8.44
CA VAL A 592 16.60 -28.48 -8.75
C VAL A 592 16.96 -29.46 -9.87
N GLN A 593 17.79 -29.04 -10.82
CA GLN A 593 18.26 -29.89 -11.92
C GLN A 593 19.52 -30.71 -11.56
N ASN A 594 20.10 -30.52 -10.37
CA ASN A 594 21.27 -31.28 -9.93
C ASN A 594 20.85 -32.69 -9.43
N PRO A 595 21.27 -33.78 -10.08
CA PRO A 595 20.85 -35.14 -9.74
C PRO A 595 21.49 -35.72 -8.47
N ASN A 596 22.29 -34.93 -7.72
CA ASN A 596 23.04 -35.40 -6.56
C ASN A 596 22.27 -35.15 -5.23
N PRO A 597 21.86 -36.20 -4.48
CA PRO A 597 20.97 -36.08 -3.31
C PRO A 597 21.63 -35.59 -2.01
N LEU A 598 22.84 -35.04 -2.05
CA LEU A 598 23.61 -34.60 -0.88
C LEU A 598 24.01 -33.13 -1.02
N ILE A 599 23.07 -32.23 -0.74
CA ILE A 599 23.39 -30.88 -0.26
C ILE A 599 22.49 -30.64 0.97
N PRO A 600 23.05 -30.37 2.17
CA PRO A 600 22.24 -30.02 3.34
C PRO A 600 21.57 -28.66 3.11
N PRO A 601 20.46 -28.35 3.80
CA PRO A 601 19.83 -27.04 3.68
C PRO A 601 20.75 -25.97 4.28
N ILE A 602 21.59 -25.36 3.45
CA ILE A 602 22.27 -24.10 3.77
C ILE A 602 21.28 -22.97 3.48
N PHE A 603 20.23 -22.93 4.30
CA PHE A 603 19.66 -21.67 4.74
C PHE A 603 20.01 -21.59 6.22
N GLY A 604 21.32 -21.45 6.45
CA GLY A 604 21.79 -20.82 7.66
C GLY A 604 21.11 -19.46 7.73
N THR A 605 20.54 -19.19 8.89
CA THR A 605 20.48 -17.86 9.48
C THR A 605 21.62 -17.00 8.93
N ASP A 606 21.32 -16.10 8.01
CA ASP A 606 22.02 -14.82 8.04
C ASP A 606 21.32 -14.01 9.13
N GLU A 607 22.12 -13.77 10.16
CA GLU A 607 21.81 -13.23 11.47
C GLU A 607 21.73 -11.69 11.44
N PHE A 608 21.10 -11.18 12.51
CA PHE A 608 21.08 -9.79 13.04
C PHE A 608 20.15 -8.77 12.39
#